data_AF-A0A6I1ZUK4-F1
#
_entry.id   AF-A0A6I1ZUK4-F1
#
_cell.length_a   1.000
_cell.length_b   1.000
_cell.length_c   1.000
_cell.angle_alpha   90.00
_cell.angle_beta   90.00
_cell.angle_gamma   90.00
#
_symmetry.space_group_name_H-M   'P 1'
#
loop_
_entity.id
_entity.type
_entity.pdbx_description
1 polymer ?
#
loop_
_entity_poly.entity_id
_entity_poly.type
_entity_poly.pdbx_seq_one_letter_code
_entity_poly.pdbx_strand_id
1 'polypeptide(L)'
;MKDRLPLMSIKIDTTPEEFLRRIETLALQIGEFVVESERDPANNSKVIALHLKPILVTQHRELMGRIIVITASPDRVSVEVRAARWQPDPPTYRAYVAAAREIFKPLLHQYNRKFHSNRKLQVQSQAATEPHLPTVASQVFDRFVDRANKSALRDRDWQRFYHFIWHCAAHNINLNRDDVHRLLVNAGFTIEHAANLADIFEHGRALHKRGWKDQAKQ
;
A
#
# COMPACT_ATOMS: atom_id res chain seq x y z
N MET A 1 0.93 15.90 -3.67
CA MET A 1 0.83 14.75 -2.73
C MET A 1 0.95 13.48 -3.55
N LYS A 2 1.84 12.55 -3.18
CA LYS A 2 2.03 11.30 -3.93
C LYS A 2 0.83 10.39 -3.71
N ASP A 3 0.27 9.82 -4.78
CA ASP A 3 -0.81 8.84 -4.70
C ASP A 3 -0.39 7.62 -3.89
N ARG A 4 -1.34 7.05 -3.12
CA ARG A 4 -1.15 5.74 -2.50
C ARG A 4 -1.38 4.66 -3.54
N LEU A 5 -0.40 3.76 -3.62
CA LEU A 5 -0.44 2.66 -4.55
C LEU A 5 -1.26 1.52 -3.91
N PRO A 6 -2.22 0.93 -4.63
CA PRO A 6 -3.08 -0.09 -4.07
C PRO A 6 -2.31 -1.38 -3.79
N LEU A 7 -2.72 -2.07 -2.73
CA LEU A 7 -2.40 -3.48 -2.60
C LEU A 7 -3.10 -4.26 -3.71
N MET A 8 -2.36 -5.17 -4.32
CA MET A 8 -2.87 -6.06 -5.36
C MET A 8 -2.64 -7.50 -4.98
N SER A 9 -3.57 -8.37 -5.34
CA SER A 9 -3.45 -9.80 -5.06
C SER A 9 -4.18 -10.64 -6.09
N ILE A 10 -3.84 -11.92 -6.15
CA ILE A 10 -4.54 -12.92 -6.95
C ILE A 10 -4.96 -14.05 -6.02
N LYS A 11 -6.25 -14.40 -6.04
CA LYS A 11 -6.72 -15.62 -5.38
C LYS A 11 -6.32 -16.83 -6.22
N ILE A 12 -5.68 -17.81 -5.62
CA ILE A 12 -5.16 -19.00 -6.31
C ILE A 12 -6.09 -20.22 -6.08
N ASP A 13 -5.92 -21.26 -6.88
CA ASP A 13 -6.67 -22.54 -6.83
C ASP A 13 -5.81 -23.75 -6.48
N THR A 14 -4.54 -23.52 -6.21
CA THR A 14 -3.54 -24.52 -5.85
C THR A 14 -2.63 -23.93 -4.78
N THR A 15 -1.62 -24.68 -4.34
CA THR A 15 -0.60 -24.13 -3.45
C THR A 15 0.14 -22.93 -4.10
N PRO A 16 0.62 -21.95 -3.33
CA PRO A 16 1.34 -20.80 -3.87
C PRO A 16 2.54 -21.19 -4.74
N GLU A 17 3.27 -22.22 -4.35
CA GLU A 17 4.45 -22.72 -5.07
C GLU A 17 4.07 -23.27 -6.45
N GLU A 18 3.01 -24.09 -6.51
CA GLU A 18 2.51 -24.65 -7.76
C GLU A 18 1.91 -23.56 -8.65
N PHE A 19 1.25 -22.57 -8.05
CA PHE A 19 0.73 -21.42 -8.79
C PHE A 19 1.88 -20.62 -9.45
N LEU A 20 2.94 -20.30 -8.70
CA LEU A 20 4.11 -19.61 -9.24
C LEU A 20 4.80 -20.41 -10.36
N ARG A 21 5.02 -21.71 -10.16
CA ARG A 21 5.61 -22.61 -11.17
C ARG A 21 4.80 -22.63 -12.47
N ARG A 22 3.46 -22.67 -12.36
CA ARG A 22 2.56 -22.61 -13.53
C ARG A 22 2.64 -21.26 -14.25
N ILE A 23 2.70 -20.15 -13.51
CA ILE A 23 2.85 -18.82 -14.11
C ILE A 23 4.21 -18.66 -14.77
N GLU A 24 5.30 -19.11 -14.14
CA GLU A 24 6.65 -19.12 -14.71
C GLU A 24 6.67 -19.89 -16.04
N THR A 25 6.13 -21.11 -16.04
CA THR A 25 6.02 -21.94 -17.26
C THR A 25 5.25 -21.22 -18.37
N LEU A 26 4.14 -20.57 -18.04
CA LEU A 26 3.34 -19.82 -19.00
C LEU A 26 4.09 -18.58 -19.53
N ALA A 27 4.73 -17.81 -18.65
CA ALA A 27 5.47 -16.62 -19.04
C ALA A 27 6.61 -16.96 -20.01
N LEU A 28 7.33 -18.06 -19.77
CA LEU A 28 8.34 -18.59 -20.68
C LEU A 28 7.74 -19.04 -22.02
N GLN A 29 6.56 -19.67 -22.01
CA GLN A 29 5.86 -20.09 -23.24
C GLN A 29 5.36 -18.90 -24.07
N ILE A 30 4.95 -17.81 -23.43
CA ILE A 30 4.55 -16.57 -24.10
C ILE A 30 5.76 -15.91 -24.77
N GLY A 31 6.92 -15.95 -24.13
CA GLY A 31 8.15 -15.38 -24.67
C GLY A 31 8.17 -13.85 -24.71
N GLU A 32 7.22 -13.18 -24.03
CA GLU A 32 7.17 -11.71 -23.92
C GLU A 32 7.84 -11.18 -22.63
N PHE A 33 8.31 -12.09 -21.76
CA PHE A 33 8.87 -11.75 -20.46
C PHE A 33 10.23 -12.41 -20.25
N VAL A 34 11.15 -11.66 -19.64
CA VAL A 34 12.27 -12.24 -18.89
C VAL A 34 11.74 -12.62 -17.51
N VAL A 35 11.97 -13.86 -17.12
CA VAL A 35 11.41 -14.46 -15.90
C VAL A 35 12.54 -14.80 -14.94
N GLU A 36 12.46 -14.31 -13.72
CA GLU A 36 13.43 -14.60 -12.66
C GLU A 36 12.67 -15.09 -11.41
N SER A 37 13.14 -16.20 -10.84
CA SER A 37 12.50 -16.84 -9.68
C SER A 37 13.38 -16.65 -8.44
N GLU A 38 12.79 -16.10 -7.38
CA GLU A 38 13.41 -15.92 -6.09
C GLU A 38 13.04 -17.10 -5.19
N ARG A 39 14.04 -17.76 -4.61
CA ARG A 39 13.90 -18.97 -3.81
C ARG A 39 14.14 -18.69 -2.32
N ASP A 40 13.50 -19.47 -1.47
CA ASP A 40 13.69 -19.42 -0.02
C ASP A 40 15.13 -19.81 0.32
N PRO A 41 15.90 -18.96 1.02
CA PRO A 41 17.28 -19.29 1.40
C PRO A 41 17.37 -20.49 2.36
N ALA A 42 16.34 -20.74 3.17
CA ALA A 42 16.29 -21.90 4.06
C ALA A 42 15.88 -23.19 3.33
N ASN A 43 15.16 -23.06 2.20
CA ASN A 43 14.72 -24.17 1.38
C ASN A 43 14.78 -23.80 -0.10
N ASN A 44 15.94 -24.00 -0.72
CA ASN A 44 16.22 -23.60 -2.10
C ASN A 44 15.28 -24.23 -3.16
N SER A 45 14.44 -25.21 -2.78
CA SER A 45 13.41 -25.78 -3.66
C SER A 45 12.13 -24.92 -3.72
N LYS A 46 11.89 -24.05 -2.74
CA LYS A 46 10.66 -23.29 -2.59
C LYS A 46 10.80 -21.92 -3.24
N VAL A 47 10.02 -21.65 -4.28
CA VAL A 47 9.94 -20.31 -4.89
C VAL A 47 9.05 -19.43 -4.01
N ILE A 48 9.58 -18.28 -3.58
CA ILE A 48 8.89 -17.31 -2.72
C ILE A 48 8.42 -16.09 -3.49
N ALA A 49 9.05 -15.78 -4.62
CA ALA A 49 8.58 -14.76 -5.53
C ALA A 49 8.96 -15.04 -6.98
N LEU A 50 8.17 -14.51 -7.91
CA LEU A 50 8.41 -14.55 -9.34
C LEU A 50 8.47 -13.10 -9.86
N HIS A 51 9.53 -12.79 -10.60
CA HIS A 51 9.80 -11.48 -11.18
C HIS A 51 9.62 -11.59 -12.69
N LEU A 52 8.84 -10.67 -13.26
CA LEU A 52 8.41 -10.68 -14.65
C LEU A 52 8.76 -9.33 -15.27
N LYS A 53 9.73 -9.32 -16.18
CA LYS A 53 10.17 -8.11 -16.89
C LYS A 53 9.73 -8.20 -18.35
N PRO A 54 8.80 -7.35 -18.81
CA PRO A 54 8.43 -7.28 -20.22
C PRO A 54 9.66 -7.05 -21.10
N ILE A 55 9.76 -7.78 -22.21
CA ILE A 55 10.84 -7.60 -23.20
C ILE A 55 10.56 -6.35 -24.05
N LEU A 56 9.28 -6.09 -24.35
CA LEU A 56 8.87 -4.92 -25.09
C LEU A 56 9.11 -3.65 -24.28
N VAL A 57 9.54 -2.60 -24.97
CA VAL A 57 9.70 -1.27 -24.38
C VAL A 57 8.33 -0.76 -23.94
N THR A 58 8.19 -0.51 -22.65
CA THR A 58 7.00 0.14 -22.08
C THR A 58 7.24 1.62 -21.88
N GLN A 59 6.18 2.39 -21.61
CA GLN A 59 6.31 3.80 -21.21
C GLN A 59 7.10 4.00 -19.90
N HIS A 60 7.29 2.95 -19.10
CA HIS A 60 8.03 2.98 -17.85
C HIS A 60 9.41 2.35 -18.02
N ARG A 61 10.45 3.00 -17.49
CA ARG A 61 11.82 2.48 -17.60
C ARG A 61 12.00 1.30 -16.65
N GLU A 62 12.49 0.17 -17.18
CA GLU A 62 12.77 -1.05 -16.41
C GLU A 62 11.55 -1.52 -15.61
N LEU A 63 10.38 -1.50 -16.24
CA LEU A 63 9.15 -2.01 -15.64
C LEU A 63 9.28 -3.49 -15.31
N MET A 64 8.80 -3.89 -14.14
CA MET A 64 8.79 -5.27 -13.67
C MET A 64 7.56 -5.53 -12.80
N GLY A 65 6.92 -6.67 -13.01
CA GLY A 65 5.89 -7.20 -12.12
C GLY A 65 6.49 -8.24 -11.19
N ARG A 66 6.02 -8.30 -9.95
CA ARG A 66 6.43 -9.31 -8.97
C ARG A 66 5.20 -9.99 -8.38
N ILE A 67 5.24 -11.31 -8.28
CA ILE A 67 4.24 -12.13 -7.59
C ILE A 67 4.93 -12.74 -6.37
N ILE A 68 4.37 -12.55 -5.17
CA ILE A 68 5.01 -12.91 -3.91
C ILE A 68 4.08 -13.81 -3.10
N VAL A 69 4.61 -14.89 -2.53
CA VAL A 69 3.85 -15.77 -1.62
C VAL A 69 3.57 -15.04 -0.30
N ILE A 70 2.31 -15.07 0.16
CA ILE A 70 1.91 -14.52 1.45
C ILE A 70 1.69 -15.69 2.42
N THR A 71 2.57 -15.84 3.42
CA THR A 71 2.46 -16.93 4.40
C THR A 71 1.19 -16.86 5.24
N ALA A 72 0.72 -15.65 5.56
CA ALA A 72 -0.51 -15.43 6.32
C ALA A 72 -1.81 -15.66 5.51
N SER A 73 -1.73 -15.87 4.20
CA SER A 73 -2.91 -16.04 3.34
C SER A 73 -2.61 -17.06 2.23
N PRO A 74 -2.66 -18.37 2.55
CA PRO A 74 -2.21 -19.42 1.63
C PRO A 74 -3.08 -19.57 0.38
N ASP A 75 -4.28 -18.99 0.35
CA ASP A 75 -5.17 -18.98 -0.81
C ASP A 75 -4.91 -17.78 -1.75
N ARG A 76 -3.86 -16.98 -1.48
CA ARG A 76 -3.54 -15.75 -2.20
C ARG A 76 -2.04 -15.55 -2.39
N VAL A 77 -1.73 -14.81 -3.44
CA VAL A 77 -0.40 -14.23 -3.67
C VAL A 77 -0.51 -12.71 -3.77
N SER A 78 0.51 -12.01 -3.29
CA SER A 78 0.65 -10.57 -3.44
C SER A 78 1.19 -10.24 -4.82
N VAL A 79 0.79 -9.10 -5.36
CA VAL A 79 1.27 -8.60 -6.65
C VAL A 79 1.79 -7.19 -6.46
N GLU A 80 3.00 -6.95 -6.94
CA GLU A 80 3.64 -5.63 -6.97
C GLU A 80 4.09 -5.29 -8.38
N VAL A 81 4.17 -4.00 -8.68
CA VAL A 81 4.84 -3.48 -9.87
C VAL A 81 5.93 -2.51 -9.44
N ARG A 82 7.07 -2.56 -10.11
CA ARG A 82 8.21 -1.67 -9.90
C ARG A 82 8.70 -1.16 -11.25
N ALA A 83 9.25 0.04 -11.25
CA ALA A 83 9.94 0.63 -12.39
C ALA A 83 11.10 1.48 -11.86
N ALA A 84 12.21 1.53 -12.60
CA ALA A 84 13.31 2.44 -12.29
C ALA A 84 12.91 3.91 -12.51
N ARG A 85 12.04 4.16 -13.50
CA ARG A 85 11.44 5.48 -13.72
C ARG A 85 10.00 5.34 -14.17
N TRP A 86 9.09 5.96 -13.42
CA TRP A 86 7.67 5.99 -13.75
C TRP A 86 7.35 7.12 -14.73
N GLN A 87 6.21 7.01 -15.42
CA GLN A 87 5.66 8.07 -16.24
C GLN A 87 4.14 8.08 -16.03
N PRO A 88 3.59 9.01 -15.23
CA PRO A 88 4.26 10.10 -14.52
C PRO A 88 5.15 9.61 -13.35
N ASP A 89 6.08 10.46 -12.90
CA ASP A 89 6.95 10.21 -11.73
C ASP A 89 6.70 11.26 -10.65
N PRO A 90 6.19 10.91 -9.46
CA PRO A 90 5.83 9.57 -9.00
C PRO A 90 4.59 9.00 -9.74
N PRO A 91 4.39 7.67 -9.73
CA PRO A 91 3.23 7.06 -10.37
C PRO A 91 1.94 7.47 -9.67
N THR A 92 0.90 7.73 -10.48
CA THR A 92 -0.47 7.85 -10.00
C THR A 92 -1.08 6.47 -9.77
N TYR A 93 -2.17 6.40 -8.99
CA TYR A 93 -2.95 5.17 -8.82
C TYR A 93 -3.29 4.53 -10.17
N ARG A 94 -3.78 5.36 -11.11
CA ARG A 94 -4.18 4.91 -12.45
C ARG A 94 -3.00 4.35 -13.25
N ALA A 95 -1.85 5.05 -13.26
CA ALA A 95 -0.67 4.60 -13.99
C ALA A 95 -0.15 3.26 -13.43
N TYR A 96 -0.12 3.13 -12.10
CA TYR A 96 0.31 1.91 -11.42
C TYR A 96 -0.58 0.71 -11.74
N VAL A 97 -1.91 0.89 -11.65
CA VAL A 97 -2.88 -0.18 -11.96
C VAL A 97 -2.88 -0.53 -13.44
N ALA A 98 -2.68 0.45 -14.32
CA ALA A 98 -2.55 0.20 -15.76
C ALA A 98 -1.32 -0.67 -16.05
N ALA A 99 -0.16 -0.31 -15.51
CA ALA A 99 1.07 -1.09 -15.65
C ALA A 99 0.94 -2.52 -15.11
N ALA A 100 0.27 -2.69 -13.96
CA ALA A 100 -0.03 -4.02 -13.42
C ALA A 100 -0.90 -4.85 -14.37
N ARG A 101 -1.94 -4.24 -14.92
CA ARG A 101 -2.83 -4.93 -15.88
C ARG A 101 -2.11 -5.29 -17.17
N GLU A 102 -1.22 -4.45 -17.65
CA GLU A 102 -0.42 -4.72 -18.85
C GLU A 102 0.41 -6.00 -18.69
N ILE A 103 1.05 -6.18 -17.53
CA ILE A 103 1.86 -7.37 -17.22
C ILE A 103 0.99 -8.60 -16.95
N PHE A 104 0.03 -8.49 -16.03
CA PHE A 104 -0.62 -9.68 -15.45
C PHE A 104 -1.86 -10.13 -16.20
N LYS A 105 -2.55 -9.26 -16.94
CA LYS A 105 -3.77 -9.63 -17.68
C LYS A 105 -3.52 -10.72 -18.75
N PRO A 106 -2.50 -10.62 -19.64
CA PRO A 106 -2.26 -11.67 -20.62
C PRO A 106 -1.88 -13.01 -19.96
N LEU A 107 -1.05 -12.98 -18.92
CA LEU A 107 -0.66 -14.17 -18.16
C LEU A 107 -1.85 -14.86 -17.51
N LEU A 108 -2.70 -14.09 -16.81
CA LEU A 108 -3.90 -14.63 -16.17
C LEU A 108 -4.92 -15.15 -17.18
N HIS A 109 -5.04 -14.51 -18.34
CA HIS A 109 -5.90 -15.02 -19.41
C HIS A 109 -5.45 -16.40 -19.90
N GLN A 110 -4.14 -16.58 -20.16
CA GLN A 110 -3.61 -17.87 -20.56
C GLN A 110 -3.70 -18.92 -19.46
N TYR A 111 -3.44 -18.52 -18.21
CA TYR A 111 -3.61 -19.39 -17.04
C TYR A 111 -5.03 -19.93 -16.95
N ASN A 112 -6.03 -19.03 -17.00
CA ASN A 112 -7.44 -19.37 -16.92
C ASN A 112 -7.87 -20.32 -18.04
N ARG A 113 -7.37 -20.09 -19.27
CA ARG A 113 -7.64 -20.97 -20.42
C ARG A 113 -7.02 -22.36 -20.23
N LYS A 114 -5.76 -22.44 -19.80
CA LYS A 114 -5.00 -23.69 -19.68
C LYS A 114 -5.47 -24.56 -18.52
N PHE A 115 -5.90 -23.94 -17.41
CA PHE A 115 -6.27 -24.63 -16.17
C PHE A 115 -7.76 -24.55 -15.85
N HIS A 116 -8.60 -24.14 -16.80
CA HIS A 116 -10.06 -24.02 -16.64
C HIS A 116 -10.48 -23.26 -15.38
N SER A 117 -9.81 -22.14 -15.11
CA SER A 117 -10.01 -21.35 -13.90
C SER A 117 -10.46 -19.91 -14.22
N ASN A 118 -10.73 -19.12 -13.18
CA ASN A 118 -11.20 -17.73 -13.32
C ASN A 118 -10.45 -16.80 -12.35
N ARG A 119 -9.11 -16.88 -12.38
CA ARG A 119 -8.22 -16.05 -11.58
C ARG A 119 -8.18 -14.64 -12.14
N LYS A 120 -8.23 -13.64 -11.25
CA LYS A 120 -8.26 -12.22 -11.60
C LYS A 120 -7.31 -11.46 -10.70
N LEU A 121 -6.69 -10.42 -11.26
CA LEU A 121 -5.95 -9.43 -10.48
C LEU A 121 -6.96 -8.62 -9.66
N GLN A 122 -6.95 -8.80 -8.35
CA GLN A 122 -7.70 -7.98 -7.41
C GLN A 122 -6.86 -6.75 -7.06
N VAL A 123 -7.49 -5.58 -7.17
CA VAL A 123 -6.86 -4.29 -6.92
C VAL A 123 -7.73 -3.57 -5.90
N GLN A 124 -7.11 -3.14 -4.80
CA GLN A 124 -7.80 -2.30 -3.82
C GLN A 124 -8.31 -1.01 -4.48
N SER A 125 -9.55 -0.62 -4.20
CA SER A 125 -10.10 0.62 -4.74
C SER A 125 -9.31 1.83 -4.26
N GLN A 126 -9.27 2.91 -5.04
CA GLN A 126 -8.57 4.14 -4.64
C GLN A 126 -9.10 4.67 -3.31
N ALA A 127 -10.42 4.66 -3.10
CA ALA A 127 -11.02 5.05 -1.83
C ALA A 127 -10.48 4.20 -0.67
N ALA A 128 -10.36 2.88 -0.84
CA ALA A 128 -9.83 2.00 0.20
C ALA A 128 -8.33 2.21 0.50
N THR A 129 -7.59 2.93 -0.35
CA THR A 129 -6.19 3.32 -0.06
C THR A 129 -6.08 4.56 0.84
N GLU A 130 -7.16 5.32 0.98
CA GLU A 130 -7.20 6.49 1.85
C GLU A 130 -7.23 6.07 3.34
N PRO A 131 -6.61 6.86 4.23
CA PRO A 131 -6.69 6.62 5.67
C PRO A 131 -8.13 6.72 6.15
N HIS A 132 -8.56 5.73 6.94
CA HIS A 132 -9.88 5.73 7.57
C HIS A 132 -9.71 5.79 9.08
N LEU A 133 -10.38 6.75 9.70
CA LEU A 133 -10.47 6.82 11.16
C LEU A 133 -11.63 5.94 11.64
N PRO A 134 -11.47 5.18 12.74
CA PRO A 134 -12.61 4.61 13.45
C PRO A 134 -13.61 5.69 13.84
N THR A 135 -14.90 5.36 13.92
CA THR A 135 -16.01 6.32 14.10
C THR A 135 -15.74 7.37 15.18
N VAL A 136 -15.29 6.95 16.37
CA VAL A 136 -15.04 7.87 17.49
C VAL A 136 -13.84 8.79 17.21
N ALA A 137 -12.78 8.25 16.62
CA ALA A 137 -11.60 9.04 16.26
C ALA A 137 -11.91 10.05 15.14
N SER A 138 -12.79 9.67 14.20
CA SER A 138 -13.33 10.60 13.20
C SER A 138 -14.02 11.77 13.89
N GLN A 139 -14.95 11.51 14.83
CA GLN A 139 -15.64 12.59 15.55
C GLN A 139 -14.70 13.52 16.33
N VAL A 140 -13.60 13.00 16.88
CA VAL A 140 -12.57 13.83 17.53
C VAL A 140 -11.83 14.68 16.51
N PHE A 141 -11.45 14.09 15.37
CA PHE A 141 -10.80 14.79 14.27
C PHE A 141 -11.70 15.86 13.64
N ASP A 142 -12.96 15.52 13.36
CA ASP A 142 -13.99 16.40 12.77
C ASP A 142 -14.19 17.64 13.64
N ARG A 143 -14.32 17.46 14.97
CA ARG A 143 -14.40 18.58 15.92
C ARG A 143 -13.19 19.51 15.88
N PHE A 144 -12.01 19.00 15.57
CA PHE A 144 -10.82 19.82 15.35
C PHE A 144 -10.93 20.56 14.01
N VAL A 145 -11.07 19.84 12.89
CA VAL A 145 -10.96 20.43 11.55
C VAL A 145 -12.10 21.38 11.20
N ASP A 146 -13.30 21.17 11.73
CA ASP A 146 -14.47 22.03 11.49
C ASP A 146 -14.32 23.43 12.10
N ARG A 147 -13.53 23.54 13.17
CA ARG A 147 -13.37 24.78 13.95
C ARG A 147 -12.00 25.42 13.81
N ALA A 148 -11.03 24.68 13.28
CA ALA A 148 -9.67 25.13 13.15
C ALA A 148 -9.53 26.23 12.09
N ASN A 149 -8.72 27.25 12.39
CA ASN A 149 -8.23 28.12 11.34
C ASN A 149 -7.19 27.38 10.50
N LYS A 150 -7.52 27.08 9.24
CA LYS A 150 -6.72 26.23 8.34
C LYS A 150 -5.43 26.89 7.84
N SER A 151 -5.25 28.18 8.09
CA SER A 151 -4.02 28.93 7.75
C SER A 151 -3.05 29.02 8.93
N ALA A 152 -3.58 29.18 10.15
CA ALA A 152 -2.79 29.25 11.37
C ALA A 152 -3.63 28.86 12.60
N LEU A 153 -3.28 27.77 13.26
CA LEU A 153 -3.97 27.30 14.47
C LEU A 153 -3.86 28.30 15.62
N ARG A 154 -4.99 28.61 16.25
CA ARG A 154 -5.05 29.37 17.51
C ARG A 154 -4.95 28.44 18.72
N ASP A 155 -4.79 28.98 19.93
CA ASP A 155 -4.65 28.19 21.17
C ASP A 155 -5.73 27.12 21.34
N ARG A 156 -7.00 27.46 21.09
CA ARG A 156 -8.12 26.51 21.17
C ARG A 156 -8.07 25.43 20.08
N ASP A 157 -7.49 25.73 18.92
CA ASP A 157 -7.34 24.78 17.83
C ASP A 157 -6.22 23.79 18.16
N TRP A 158 -5.11 24.28 18.72
CA TRP A 158 -4.03 23.44 19.27
C TRP A 158 -4.55 22.47 20.33
N GLN A 159 -5.36 22.94 21.27
CA GLN A 159 -5.97 22.08 22.29
C GLN A 159 -6.77 20.93 21.67
N ARG A 160 -7.58 21.21 20.63
CA ARG A 160 -8.34 20.18 19.92
C ARG A 160 -7.44 19.22 19.15
N PHE A 161 -6.38 19.72 18.53
CA PHE A 161 -5.42 18.90 17.81
C PHE A 161 -4.65 17.96 18.75
N TYR A 162 -4.16 18.45 19.89
CA TYR A 162 -3.51 17.61 20.90
C TYR A 162 -4.48 16.57 21.50
N HIS A 163 -5.74 16.95 21.71
CA HIS A 163 -6.77 15.98 22.12
C HIS A 163 -6.95 14.86 21.09
N PHE A 164 -6.90 15.15 19.79
CA PHE A 164 -6.88 14.14 18.74
C PHE A 164 -5.63 13.24 18.81
N ILE A 165 -4.43 13.82 18.95
CA ILE A 165 -3.18 13.06 19.11
C ILE A 165 -3.26 12.09 20.29
N TRP A 166 -3.72 12.57 21.45
CA TRP A 166 -3.86 11.76 22.65
C TRP A 166 -4.89 10.65 22.48
N HIS A 167 -6.03 10.94 21.86
CA HIS A 167 -7.04 9.93 21.56
C HIS A 167 -6.46 8.80 20.68
N CYS A 168 -5.74 9.15 19.61
CA CYS A 168 -5.08 8.15 18.75
C CYS A 168 -4.02 7.33 19.49
N ALA A 169 -3.28 7.95 20.41
CA ALA A 169 -2.27 7.28 21.21
C ALA A 169 -2.89 6.30 22.23
N ALA A 170 -3.90 6.74 22.98
CA ALA A 170 -4.58 5.95 23.99
C ALA A 170 -5.27 4.71 23.42
N HIS A 171 -5.84 4.82 22.20
CA HIS A 171 -6.55 3.73 21.55
C HIS A 171 -5.72 2.96 20.51
N ASN A 172 -4.39 3.15 20.50
CA ASN A 172 -3.47 2.48 19.58
C ASN A 172 -3.90 2.54 18.10
N ILE A 173 -4.50 3.65 17.67
CA ILE A 173 -5.00 3.81 16.30
C ILE A 173 -3.80 3.81 15.36
N ASN A 174 -3.79 2.92 14.36
CA ASN A 174 -2.66 2.83 13.42
C ASN A 174 -2.75 3.95 12.38
N LEU A 175 -2.08 5.06 12.67
CA LEU A 175 -1.95 6.23 11.80
C LEU A 175 -0.50 6.67 11.82
N ASN A 176 0.12 6.71 10.65
CA ASN A 176 1.43 7.32 10.46
C ASN A 176 1.28 8.80 10.10
N ARG A 177 2.42 9.48 9.99
CA ARG A 177 2.52 10.87 9.55
C ARG A 177 1.76 11.13 8.24
N ASP A 178 1.97 10.29 7.23
CA ASP A 178 1.37 10.47 5.90
C ASP A 178 -0.16 10.28 5.90
N ASP A 179 -0.69 9.40 6.78
CA ASP A 179 -2.14 9.27 7.00
C ASP A 179 -2.72 10.60 7.49
N VAL A 180 -2.10 11.20 8.51
CA VAL A 180 -2.58 12.46 9.09
C VAL A 180 -2.43 13.62 8.11
N HIS A 181 -1.31 13.67 7.38
CA HIS A 181 -1.12 14.67 6.32
C HIS A 181 -2.28 14.63 5.30
N ARG A 182 -2.63 13.43 4.82
CA ARG A 182 -3.75 13.22 3.91
C ARG A 182 -5.09 13.62 4.49
N LEU A 183 -5.39 13.20 5.72
CA LEU A 183 -6.63 13.56 6.42
C LEU A 183 -6.79 15.08 6.52
N LEU A 184 -5.71 15.79 6.86
CA LEU A 184 -5.71 17.26 6.96
C LEU A 184 -5.87 17.94 5.59
N VAL A 185 -5.15 17.49 4.55
CA VAL A 185 -5.32 18.03 3.20
C VAL A 185 -6.75 17.82 2.70
N ASN A 186 -7.33 16.64 2.92
CA ASN A 186 -8.72 16.34 2.55
C ASN A 186 -9.72 17.18 3.35
N ALA A 187 -9.38 17.55 4.59
CA ALA A 187 -10.16 18.50 5.39
C ALA A 187 -9.98 19.97 4.96
N GLY A 188 -9.15 20.25 3.94
CA GLY A 188 -8.98 21.59 3.34
C GLY A 188 -7.83 22.42 3.90
N PHE A 189 -6.89 21.82 4.64
CA PHE A 189 -5.64 22.50 5.01
C PHE A 189 -4.69 22.58 3.81
N THR A 190 -3.83 23.61 3.78
CA THR A 190 -2.78 23.69 2.75
C THR A 190 -1.78 22.55 2.93
N ILE A 191 -1.12 22.13 1.83
CA ILE A 191 -0.19 20.99 1.84
C ILE A 191 0.95 21.21 2.85
N GLU A 192 1.50 22.42 2.90
CA GLU A 192 2.61 22.79 3.80
C GLU A 192 2.16 22.80 5.26
N HIS A 193 1.03 23.42 5.57
CA HIS A 193 0.53 23.48 6.93
C HIS A 193 0.12 22.10 7.45
N ALA A 194 -0.54 21.30 6.61
CA ALA A 194 -0.87 19.93 6.93
C ALA A 194 0.38 19.06 7.18
N ALA A 195 1.48 19.29 6.45
CA ALA A 195 2.73 18.57 6.67
C ALA A 195 3.33 18.89 8.05
N ASN A 196 3.38 20.17 8.42
CA ASN A 196 3.86 20.60 9.74
C ASN A 196 3.01 19.99 10.87
N LEU A 197 1.68 19.99 10.73
CA LEU A 197 0.80 19.37 11.72
C LEU A 197 1.00 17.85 11.80
N ALA A 198 1.19 17.18 10.67
CA ALA A 198 1.49 15.75 10.65
C ALA A 198 2.82 15.41 11.32
N ASP A 199 3.85 16.26 11.18
CA ASP A 199 5.11 16.13 11.91
C ASP A 199 4.86 16.23 13.43
N ILE A 200 4.10 17.24 13.87
CA ILE A 200 3.76 17.41 15.29
C ILE A 200 2.97 16.21 15.82
N PHE A 201 2.05 15.65 15.04
CA PHE A 201 1.32 14.44 15.38
C PHE A 201 2.27 13.25 15.62
N GLU A 202 3.21 13.01 14.71
CA GLU A 202 4.17 11.91 14.82
C GLU A 202 5.04 12.04 16.08
N HIS A 203 5.58 13.24 16.33
CA HIS A 203 6.37 13.53 17.53
C HIS A 203 5.54 13.38 18.81
N GLY A 204 4.32 13.94 18.83
CA GLY A 204 3.42 13.87 19.97
C GLY A 204 3.03 12.43 20.33
N ARG A 205 2.80 11.58 19.33
CA ARG A 205 2.55 10.14 19.55
C ARG A 205 3.76 9.40 20.09
N ALA A 206 4.96 9.72 19.62
CA ALA A 206 6.19 9.10 20.09
C ALA A 206 6.45 9.39 21.58
N LEU A 207 6.19 10.63 22.03
CA LEU A 207 6.34 11.03 23.43
C LEU A 207 5.36 10.28 24.35
N HIS A 208 4.09 10.13 23.94
CA HIS A 208 3.10 9.41 24.75
C HIS A 208 3.46 7.93 24.95
N LYS A 209 4.04 7.27 23.93
CA LYS A 209 4.49 5.88 24.04
C LYS A 209 5.65 5.69 25.03
N ARG A 210 6.46 6.71 25.26
CA ARG A 210 7.59 6.66 26.22
C ARG A 210 7.10 6.85 27.65
N GLY A 211 6.27 7.86 27.91
CA GLY A 211 5.75 8.15 29.26
C GLY A 211 4.97 6.99 29.90
N TRP A 212 4.25 6.19 29.10
CA TRP A 212 3.52 5.01 29.61
C TRP A 212 4.46 3.84 29.99
N LYS A 213 5.56 3.64 29.26
CA LYS A 213 6.50 2.55 29.53
C LYS A 213 7.31 2.77 30.82
N ASP A 214 7.52 4.01 31.19
CA ASP A 214 8.25 4.36 32.41
C ASP A 214 7.38 4.26 33.67
N GLN A 215 6.05 4.41 33.55
CA GLN A 215 5.10 4.21 34.65
C GLN A 215 4.75 2.74 34.89
N ALA A 216 4.78 1.89 33.85
CA ALA A 216 4.49 0.45 33.98
C ALA A 216 5.67 -0.38 34.52
N LYS A 217 6.81 0.26 34.83
CA LYS A 217 8.02 -0.35 35.41
C LYS A 217 8.27 0.06 36.87
N GLN A 218 7.36 0.83 37.48
CA GLN A 218 7.34 1.16 38.90
C GLN A 218 6.23 0.36 39.58
#